data_AF-A0A3D1G1X0-F1
#
_entry.id   AF-A0A3D1G1X0-F1
#
_cell.length_a   1.000
_cell.length_b   1.000
_cell.length_c   1.000
_cell.angle_alpha   90.00
_cell.angle_beta   90.00
_cell.angle_gamma   90.00
#
_symmetry.space_group_name_H-M   'P 1'
#
loop_
_entity.id
_entity.type
_entity.pdbx_description
1 polymer ?
#
loop_
_entity_poly.entity_id
_entity_poly.type
_entity_poly.pdbx_seq_one_letter_code
_entity_poly.pdbx_strand_id
1 'polypeptide(L)'
;MIEKTPIPRSRRAGGRMARKSLRAAPLADELRPVRAGLEGGRYKPLDEAGLNAVVETVFQILEEIGLSQAPESGIAYMTAAGAIAGDDGRVRFPRALVEDTIANAARTITLHGQDPKYDLNLSGTKVHCGTAGAAVHLVDVAGKAYRESYLKDIYDAARIVENMDNIHFFQRPMVARDVEDPLDLDINTLYACVAGTRKHVGVSFTEGEFVPEALSMLHKIAGSEEAFRARPFVSNSNCFVVPPLRFATESCLVMEEVVKGGMPVLLLSAGQAGA
;
A
#
# COMPACT_ATOMS: atom_id res chain seq x y z
N MET A 1 30.59 39.68 -70.61
CA MET A 1 29.54 39.63 -69.58
C MET A 1 29.52 38.23 -69.02
N ILE A 2 29.96 38.04 -67.76
CA ILE A 2 30.04 36.73 -67.12
C ILE A 2 28.74 36.52 -66.36
N GLU A 3 27.95 35.55 -66.80
CA GLU A 3 26.67 35.17 -66.19
C GLU A 3 26.93 34.41 -64.87
N LYS A 4 26.48 34.96 -63.75
CA LYS A 4 26.59 34.32 -62.42
C LYS A 4 25.39 33.41 -62.18
N THR A 5 25.61 32.11 -62.23
CA THR A 5 24.63 31.10 -61.79
C THR A 5 24.40 31.21 -60.27
N PRO A 6 23.16 31.26 -59.77
CA PRO A 6 22.91 31.35 -58.33
C PRO A 6 23.12 30.00 -57.64
N ILE A 7 23.96 29.99 -56.61
CA ILE A 7 24.19 28.82 -55.75
C ILE A 7 22.91 28.56 -54.92
N PRO A 8 22.39 27.32 -54.86
CA PRO A 8 21.21 27.03 -54.05
C PRO A 8 21.57 27.18 -52.57
N ARG A 9 20.91 28.12 -51.87
CA ARG A 9 20.97 28.20 -50.41
C ARG A 9 20.29 26.97 -49.82
N SER A 10 21.10 26.01 -49.36
CA SER A 10 20.65 24.92 -48.50
C SER A 10 19.93 25.49 -47.27
N ARG A 11 18.59 25.41 -47.28
CA ARG A 11 17.77 25.73 -46.12
C ARG A 11 18.02 24.63 -45.08
N ARG A 12 18.89 24.90 -44.11
CA ARG A 12 19.01 24.14 -42.85
C ARG A 12 17.74 24.33 -41.99
N ALA A 13 16.58 23.93 -42.49
CA ALA A 13 15.29 24.02 -41.81
C ALA A 13 15.10 22.89 -40.78
N GLY A 14 15.86 21.80 -40.90
CA GLY A 14 15.73 20.61 -40.03
C GLY A 14 16.20 20.82 -38.59
N GLY A 15 17.17 21.70 -38.31
CA GLY A 15 17.77 21.82 -36.98
C GLY A 15 16.82 22.34 -35.89
N ARG A 16 15.87 23.22 -36.23
CA ARG A 16 14.87 23.72 -35.27
C ARG A 16 13.77 22.68 -35.02
N MET A 17 13.34 21.97 -36.06
CA MET A 17 12.38 20.87 -35.94
C MET A 17 12.98 19.70 -35.17
N ALA A 18 14.24 19.33 -35.44
CA ALA A 18 14.97 18.30 -34.72
C ALA A 18 15.16 18.66 -33.23
N ARG A 19 15.45 19.93 -32.90
CA ARG A 19 15.52 20.37 -31.49
C ARG A 19 14.16 20.40 -30.81
N LYS A 20 13.09 20.73 -31.53
CA LYS A 20 11.71 20.63 -31.01
C LYS A 20 11.32 19.17 -30.77
N SER A 21 11.61 18.26 -31.71
CA SER A 21 11.33 16.84 -31.56
C SER A 21 12.16 16.20 -30.46
N LEU A 22 13.44 16.57 -30.31
CA LEU A 22 14.29 16.11 -29.21
C LEU A 22 13.82 16.60 -27.83
N ARG A 23 13.26 17.81 -27.74
CA ARG A 23 12.68 18.33 -26.49
C ARG A 23 11.28 17.79 -26.20
N ALA A 24 10.55 17.37 -27.22
CA ALA A 24 9.23 16.77 -27.10
C ALA A 24 9.29 15.24 -26.96
N ALA A 25 10.45 14.63 -27.24
CA ALA A 25 10.66 13.21 -27.00
C ALA A 25 10.64 12.93 -25.49
N PRO A 26 10.07 11.80 -25.05
CA PRO A 26 10.17 11.37 -23.67
C PRO A 26 11.63 11.32 -23.23
N LEU A 27 11.89 11.77 -21.99
CA LEU A 27 13.19 11.56 -21.36
C LEU A 27 13.44 10.06 -21.24
N ALA A 28 14.71 9.65 -21.38
CA ALA A 28 15.13 8.32 -20.95
C ALA A 28 14.74 8.10 -19.48
N ASP A 29 14.40 6.88 -19.10
CA ASP A 29 13.82 6.57 -17.79
C ASP A 29 14.74 7.01 -16.63
N GLU A 30 16.06 6.88 -16.78
CA GLU A 30 17.03 7.34 -15.78
C GLU A 30 17.10 8.87 -15.62
N LEU A 31 16.66 9.62 -16.64
CA LEU A 31 16.65 11.09 -16.66
C LEU A 31 15.31 11.67 -16.18
N ARG A 32 14.30 10.84 -15.91
CA ARG A 32 13.00 11.35 -15.44
C ARG A 32 13.16 12.00 -14.07
N PRO A 33 12.63 13.22 -13.89
CA PRO A 33 12.70 13.93 -12.61
C PRO A 33 11.81 13.30 -11.55
N VAL A 34 10.79 12.54 -11.96
CA VAL A 34 9.86 11.82 -11.10
C VAL A 34 10.04 10.33 -11.34
N ARG A 35 10.34 9.59 -10.26
CA ARG A 35 10.48 8.13 -10.26
C ARG A 35 10.23 7.56 -8.86
N ALA A 36 9.90 6.27 -8.80
CA ALA A 36 9.77 5.56 -7.54
C ALA A 36 11.09 5.49 -6.76
N GLY A 37 11.00 5.56 -5.43
CA GLY A 37 12.15 5.37 -4.53
C GLY A 37 13.18 6.48 -4.57
N LEU A 38 12.75 7.75 -4.70
CA LEU A 38 13.65 8.88 -4.45
C LEU A 38 14.17 8.84 -3.02
N GLU A 39 15.44 9.19 -2.82
CA GLU A 39 16.04 9.24 -1.49
C GLU A 39 15.44 10.37 -0.67
N GLY A 40 14.84 10.01 0.47
CA GLY A 40 14.35 10.94 1.46
C GLY A 40 15.40 11.31 2.51
N GLY A 41 14.94 11.98 3.55
CA GLY A 41 15.71 12.27 4.76
C GLY A 41 14.91 11.90 6.01
N ARG A 42 15.55 12.01 7.18
CA ARG A 42 14.88 11.79 8.47
C ARG A 42 14.89 13.09 9.27
N TYR A 43 13.71 13.65 9.53
CA TYR A 43 13.54 14.69 10.53
C TYR A 43 13.48 14.02 11.92
N LYS A 44 14.29 14.48 12.87
CA LYS A 44 14.42 13.90 14.21
C LYS A 44 14.03 14.95 15.27
N PRO A 45 12.73 15.08 15.60
CA PRO A 45 12.27 16.08 16.56
C PRO A 45 12.53 15.69 18.03
N LEU A 46 12.77 14.40 18.30
CA LEU A 46 13.12 13.89 19.62
C LEU A 46 14.64 13.70 19.72
N ASP A 47 15.20 14.05 20.88
CA ASP A 47 16.54 13.64 21.26
C ASP A 47 16.57 12.18 21.72
N GLU A 48 17.76 11.69 22.06
CA GLU A 48 17.95 10.30 22.47
C GLU A 48 17.21 9.95 23.77
N ALA A 49 17.20 10.88 24.73
CA ALA A 49 16.50 10.69 26.00
C ALA A 49 14.98 10.59 25.79
N GLY A 50 14.40 11.47 24.97
CA GLY A 50 12.98 11.45 24.63
C GLY A 50 12.59 10.20 23.83
N LEU A 51 13.43 9.76 22.89
CA LEU A 51 13.23 8.51 22.16
C LEU A 51 13.22 7.30 23.11
N ASN A 52 14.21 7.20 23.99
CA ASN A 52 14.31 6.11 24.95
C ASN A 52 13.11 6.11 25.91
N ALA A 53 12.67 7.27 26.40
CA ALA A 53 11.49 7.36 27.26
C ALA A 53 10.22 6.80 26.57
N VAL A 54 10.01 7.10 25.29
CA VAL A 54 8.89 6.53 24.51
C VAL A 54 9.02 5.02 24.37
N VAL A 55 10.21 4.53 24.00
CA VAL A 55 10.46 3.09 23.82
C VAL A 55 10.23 2.31 25.12
N GLU A 56 10.76 2.80 26.25
CA GLU A 56 10.57 2.21 27.57
C GLU A 56 9.08 2.16 27.96
N THR A 57 8.34 3.25 27.68
CA THR A 57 6.90 3.31 27.93
C THR A 57 6.14 2.30 27.08
N VAL A 58 6.52 2.11 25.81
CA VAL A 58 5.89 1.11 24.93
C VAL A 58 6.11 -0.31 25.49
N PHE A 59 7.33 -0.65 25.92
CA PHE A 59 7.59 -1.95 26.55
C PHE A 59 6.79 -2.14 27.83
N GLN A 60 6.75 -1.12 28.70
CA GLN A 60 5.94 -1.18 29.92
C GLN A 60 4.46 -1.42 29.61
N ILE A 61 3.89 -0.71 28.64
CA ILE A 61 2.49 -0.91 28.22
C ILE A 61 2.28 -2.34 27.71
N LEU A 62 3.17 -2.86 26.87
CA LEU A 62 3.02 -4.21 26.33
C LEU A 62 3.17 -5.31 27.39
N GLU A 63 4.04 -5.10 28.38
CA GLU A 63 4.34 -6.07 29.44
C GLU A 63 3.31 -6.04 30.58
N GLU A 64 2.93 -4.86 31.05
CA GLU A 64 2.04 -4.71 32.23
C GLU A 64 0.56 -4.71 31.84
N ILE A 65 0.23 -4.06 30.71
CA ILE A 65 -1.15 -3.83 30.26
C ILE A 65 -1.52 -4.84 29.17
N GLY A 66 -0.76 -4.89 28.08
CA GLY A 66 -1.02 -5.77 26.94
C GLY A 66 -2.19 -5.32 26.06
N LEU A 67 -2.75 -6.24 25.27
CA LEU A 67 -3.90 -6.00 24.40
C LEU A 67 -5.02 -7.03 24.65
N SER A 68 -6.28 -6.59 24.59
CA SER A 68 -7.45 -7.49 24.72
C SER A 68 -8.06 -7.83 23.35
N GLN A 69 -9.04 -8.76 23.34
CA GLN A 69 -9.87 -9.09 22.16
C GLN A 69 -9.10 -9.71 20.98
N ALA A 70 -7.96 -10.35 21.25
CA ALA A 70 -7.36 -11.23 20.26
C ALA A 70 -8.31 -12.41 19.96
N PRO A 71 -8.42 -12.87 18.70
CA PRO A 71 -9.11 -14.12 18.41
C PRO A 71 -8.41 -15.29 19.12
N GLU A 72 -9.13 -16.38 19.39
CA GLU A 72 -8.58 -17.56 20.08
C GLU A 72 -7.36 -18.14 19.34
N SER A 73 -7.39 -18.18 18.01
CA SER A 73 -6.27 -18.53 17.15
C SER A 73 -5.06 -17.62 17.40
N GLY A 74 -5.28 -16.31 17.43
CA GLY A 74 -4.27 -15.30 17.73
C GLY A 74 -3.66 -15.48 19.12
N ILE A 75 -4.46 -15.75 20.14
CA ILE A 75 -3.96 -16.07 21.50
C ILE A 75 -3.07 -17.31 21.45
N ALA A 76 -3.49 -18.37 20.77
CA ALA A 76 -2.70 -19.59 20.63
C ALA A 76 -1.35 -19.33 19.93
N TYR A 77 -1.32 -18.57 18.84
CA TYR A 77 -0.07 -18.19 18.16
C TYR A 77 0.86 -17.38 19.05
N MET A 78 0.32 -16.35 19.71
CA MET A 78 1.12 -15.45 20.54
C MET A 78 1.66 -16.15 21.79
N THR A 79 0.86 -16.98 22.45
CA THR A 79 1.29 -17.73 23.63
C THR A 79 2.32 -18.81 23.29
N ALA A 80 2.17 -19.49 22.14
CA ALA A 80 3.18 -20.41 21.64
C ALA A 80 4.53 -19.73 21.37
N ALA A 81 4.52 -18.44 21.01
CA ALA A 81 5.74 -17.63 20.85
C ALA A 81 6.30 -17.10 22.18
N GLY A 82 5.57 -17.19 23.29
CA GLY A 82 6.00 -16.72 24.62
C GLY A 82 5.25 -15.51 25.16
N ALA A 83 4.17 -15.07 24.51
CA ALA A 83 3.26 -14.08 25.10
C ALA A 83 2.46 -14.69 26.26
N ILE A 84 1.97 -13.86 27.16
CA ILE A 84 1.27 -14.29 28.37
C ILE A 84 -0.19 -13.90 28.26
N ALA A 85 -1.08 -14.89 28.15
CA ALA A 85 -2.52 -14.66 28.25
C ALA A 85 -2.91 -14.56 29.74
N GLY A 86 -3.37 -13.38 30.16
CA GLY A 86 -3.90 -13.15 31.50
C GLY A 86 -5.33 -13.65 31.67
N ASP A 87 -5.73 -13.85 32.92
CA ASP A 87 -7.11 -14.16 33.32
C ASP A 87 -8.07 -12.99 33.11
N ASP A 88 -7.54 -11.77 32.94
CA ASP A 88 -8.25 -10.54 32.59
C ASP A 88 -8.57 -10.39 31.10
N GLY A 89 -8.33 -11.43 30.29
CA GLY A 89 -8.61 -11.42 28.85
C GLY A 89 -7.63 -10.58 28.03
N ARG A 90 -6.47 -10.23 28.60
CA ARG A 90 -5.40 -9.46 27.94
C ARG A 90 -4.18 -10.34 27.67
N VAL A 91 -3.58 -10.15 26.51
CA VAL A 91 -2.31 -10.78 26.13
C VAL A 91 -1.20 -9.76 26.34
N ARG A 92 -0.21 -10.13 27.16
CA ARG A 92 0.98 -9.33 27.51
C ARG A 92 2.20 -9.86 26.79
N PHE A 93 3.11 -8.97 26.43
CA PHE A 93 4.29 -9.30 25.62
C PHE A 93 5.56 -8.95 26.39
N PRO A 94 6.32 -9.96 26.87
CA PRO A 94 7.62 -9.72 27.49
C PRO A 94 8.56 -8.96 26.54
N ARG A 95 9.41 -8.08 27.08
CA ARG A 95 10.37 -7.30 26.28
C ARG A 95 11.20 -8.16 25.33
N ALA A 96 11.77 -9.24 25.85
CA ALA A 96 12.63 -10.15 25.09
C ALA A 96 11.89 -10.73 23.86
N LEU A 97 10.61 -11.11 24.02
CA LEU A 97 9.79 -11.59 22.91
C LEU A 97 9.63 -10.53 21.81
N VAL A 98 9.36 -9.28 22.21
CA VAL A 98 9.17 -8.18 21.26
C VAL A 98 10.48 -7.86 20.53
N GLU A 99 11.59 -7.80 21.26
CA GLU A 99 12.93 -7.55 20.69
C GLU A 99 13.35 -8.65 19.71
N ASP A 100 13.19 -9.93 20.08
CA ASP A 100 13.49 -11.07 19.22
C ASP A 100 12.61 -11.06 17.95
N THR A 101 11.33 -10.71 18.09
CA THR A 101 10.41 -10.59 16.95
C THR A 101 10.87 -9.48 15.99
N ILE A 102 11.27 -8.32 16.50
CA ILE A 102 11.81 -7.21 15.69
C ILE A 102 13.13 -7.58 15.03
N ALA A 103 13.99 -8.33 15.73
CA ALA A 103 15.27 -8.82 15.20
C ALA A 103 15.06 -9.72 13.97
N ASN A 104 14.02 -10.56 13.99
CA ASN A 104 13.67 -11.47 12.89
C ASN A 104 12.97 -10.79 11.70
N ALA A 105 12.49 -9.55 11.84
CA ALA A 105 11.77 -8.87 10.77
C ALA A 105 12.67 -8.51 9.56
N ALA A 106 12.13 -8.61 8.35
CA ALA A 106 12.86 -8.23 7.14
C ALA A 106 13.25 -6.74 7.14
N ARG A 107 14.49 -6.42 6.74
CA ARG A 107 14.99 -5.03 6.63
C ARG A 107 14.80 -4.41 5.24
N THR A 108 14.53 -5.27 4.25
CA THR A 108 14.27 -4.90 2.86
C THR A 108 13.12 -5.75 2.36
N ILE A 109 12.13 -5.11 1.75
CA ILE A 109 10.95 -5.77 1.17
C ILE A 109 10.75 -5.21 -0.23
N THR A 110 10.28 -6.02 -1.17
CA THR A 110 9.79 -5.54 -2.47
C THR A 110 8.28 -5.70 -2.52
N LEU A 111 7.56 -4.62 -2.77
CA LEU A 111 6.15 -4.68 -3.14
C LEU A 111 6.06 -4.81 -4.66
N HIS A 112 5.44 -5.87 -5.16
CA HIS A 112 5.42 -6.14 -6.59
C HIS A 112 4.27 -5.43 -7.31
N GLY A 113 4.49 -5.00 -8.55
CA GLY A 113 3.39 -4.71 -9.46
C GLY A 113 2.96 -5.97 -10.22
N GLN A 114 1.80 -5.93 -10.88
CA GLN A 114 1.47 -6.92 -11.90
C GLN A 114 2.50 -6.89 -13.05
N ASP A 115 3.06 -5.70 -13.32
CA ASP A 115 4.20 -5.51 -14.20
C ASP A 115 5.47 -5.27 -13.36
N PRO A 116 6.56 -6.04 -13.55
CA PRO A 116 7.81 -5.84 -12.83
C PRO A 116 8.39 -4.43 -12.88
N LYS A 117 8.05 -3.64 -13.91
CA LYS A 117 8.49 -2.24 -13.99
C LYS A 117 7.92 -1.34 -12.88
N TYR A 118 6.85 -1.78 -12.20
CA TYR A 118 6.22 -1.08 -11.08
C TYR A 118 6.60 -1.66 -9.71
N ASP A 119 7.58 -2.56 -9.64
CA ASP A 119 8.06 -3.09 -8.37
C ASP A 119 8.68 -1.98 -7.51
N LEU A 120 8.29 -1.94 -6.23
CA LEU A 120 8.73 -0.95 -5.26
C LEU A 120 9.68 -1.60 -4.27
N ASN A 121 10.95 -1.21 -4.36
CA ASN A 121 11.95 -1.63 -3.39
C ASN A 121 11.86 -0.74 -2.14
N LEU A 122 11.36 -1.31 -1.04
CA LEU A 122 11.28 -0.69 0.27
C LEU A 122 12.59 -0.97 1.02
N SER A 123 13.57 -0.09 0.85
CA SER A 123 14.84 -0.16 1.56
C SER A 123 15.37 1.23 1.88
N GLY A 124 16.17 1.30 2.95
CA GLY A 124 16.89 2.51 3.34
C GLY A 124 15.97 3.70 3.58
N THR A 125 16.12 4.74 2.77
CA THR A 125 15.39 6.01 2.85
C THR A 125 14.53 6.29 1.62
N LYS A 126 14.31 5.28 0.77
CA LYS A 126 13.50 5.41 -0.44
C LYS A 126 12.06 5.75 -0.12
N VAL A 127 11.55 6.80 -0.75
CA VAL A 127 10.17 7.27 -0.58
C VAL A 127 9.32 6.81 -1.75
N HIS A 128 8.14 6.26 -1.42
CA HIS A 128 7.14 5.86 -2.40
C HIS A 128 5.80 6.51 -2.07
N CYS A 129 5.19 7.16 -3.06
CA CYS A 129 3.91 7.82 -2.91
C CYS A 129 2.80 6.92 -3.44
N GLY A 130 1.66 6.88 -2.77
CA GLY A 130 0.47 6.20 -3.24
C GLY A 130 -0.77 7.01 -2.91
N THR A 131 -1.91 6.56 -3.42
CA THR A 131 -3.20 6.97 -2.85
C THR A 131 -3.35 6.42 -1.43
N ALA A 132 -4.42 6.79 -0.74
CA ALA A 132 -4.88 6.17 0.51
C ALA A 132 -6.30 6.70 0.82
N GLY A 133 -7.03 5.98 1.68
CA GLY A 133 -8.30 6.44 2.23
C GLY A 133 -9.36 5.35 2.31
N ALA A 134 -10.56 5.76 2.66
CA ALA A 134 -11.77 4.95 2.64
C ALA A 134 -12.99 5.88 2.50
N ALA A 135 -12.90 6.84 1.59
CA ALA A 135 -13.97 7.82 1.39
C ALA A 135 -15.25 7.12 0.91
N VAL A 136 -16.38 7.45 1.54
CA VAL A 136 -17.73 7.00 1.14
C VAL A 136 -18.46 8.04 0.28
N HIS A 137 -17.89 9.26 0.18
CA HIS A 137 -18.43 10.35 -0.62
C HIS A 137 -17.33 10.97 -1.49
N LEU A 138 -17.73 11.48 -2.64
CA LEU A 138 -16.91 12.25 -3.57
C LEU A 138 -17.49 13.63 -3.78
N VAL A 139 -16.61 14.60 -4.00
CA VAL A 139 -16.98 15.95 -4.43
C VAL A 139 -17.14 15.94 -5.95
N ASP A 140 -18.36 16.20 -6.42
CA ASP A 140 -18.59 16.57 -7.82
C ASP A 140 -18.05 17.99 -8.05
N VAL A 141 -16.93 18.09 -8.75
CA VAL A 141 -16.26 19.36 -9.04
C VAL A 141 -17.13 20.26 -9.94
N ALA A 142 -17.93 19.67 -10.84
CA ALA A 142 -18.80 20.44 -11.73
C ALA A 142 -20.05 20.93 -11.00
N GLY A 143 -20.70 20.05 -10.22
CA GLY A 143 -21.92 20.34 -9.48
C GLY A 143 -21.72 21.01 -8.11
N LYS A 144 -20.49 21.04 -7.58
CA LYS A 144 -20.17 21.50 -6.20
C LYS A 144 -21.00 20.80 -5.12
N ALA A 145 -21.31 19.53 -5.32
CA ALA A 145 -22.12 18.72 -4.41
C ALA A 145 -21.36 17.45 -4.02
N TYR A 146 -21.74 16.87 -2.89
CA TYR A 146 -21.29 15.52 -2.52
C TYR A 146 -22.21 14.48 -3.14
N ARG A 147 -21.62 13.39 -3.61
CA ARG A 147 -22.34 12.15 -3.97
C ARG A 147 -21.62 10.96 -3.35
N GLU A 148 -22.30 9.82 -3.27
CA GLU A 148 -21.65 8.58 -2.87
C GLU A 148 -20.55 8.16 -3.87
N SER A 149 -19.55 7.45 -3.36
CA SER A 149 -18.54 6.77 -4.18
C SER A 149 -19.07 5.43 -4.66
N TYR A 150 -18.91 5.16 -5.94
CA TYR A 150 -19.34 3.93 -6.59
C TYR A 150 -18.15 3.08 -7.02
N LEU A 151 -18.39 1.80 -7.32
CA LEU A 151 -17.36 0.87 -7.77
C LEU A 151 -16.62 1.40 -9.01
N LYS A 152 -17.36 2.05 -9.91
CA LYS A 152 -16.78 2.70 -11.10
C LYS A 152 -15.75 3.78 -10.73
N ASP A 153 -15.98 4.53 -9.66
CA ASP A 153 -15.04 5.57 -9.24
C ASP A 153 -13.70 4.95 -8.79
N ILE A 154 -13.74 3.80 -8.11
CA ILE A 154 -12.53 3.06 -7.72
C ILE A 154 -11.73 2.66 -8.97
N TYR A 155 -12.39 2.08 -9.97
CA TYR A 155 -11.76 1.72 -11.24
C TYR A 155 -11.18 2.95 -11.98
N ASP A 156 -11.95 4.04 -12.07
CA ASP A 156 -11.49 5.28 -12.71
C ASP A 156 -10.28 5.87 -11.97
N ALA A 157 -10.26 5.85 -10.64
CA ALA A 157 -9.13 6.30 -9.83
C ALA A 157 -7.88 5.43 -10.05
N ALA A 158 -8.04 4.10 -10.13
CA ALA A 158 -6.95 3.18 -10.45
C ALA A 158 -6.36 3.49 -11.83
N ARG A 159 -7.21 3.76 -12.83
CA ARG A 159 -6.77 4.15 -14.18
C ARG A 159 -6.06 5.50 -14.22
N ILE A 160 -6.50 6.47 -13.43
CA ILE A 160 -5.79 7.73 -13.29
C ILE A 160 -4.39 7.45 -12.72
N VAL A 161 -4.32 6.69 -11.63
CA VAL A 161 -3.04 6.34 -10.97
C VAL A 161 -2.10 5.58 -11.91
N GLU A 162 -2.58 4.66 -12.75
CA GLU A 162 -1.76 3.98 -13.76
C GLU A 162 -0.94 4.96 -14.62
N ASN A 163 -1.52 6.11 -14.95
CA ASN A 163 -0.93 7.12 -15.83
C ASN A 163 -0.13 8.22 -15.09
N MET A 164 -0.03 8.15 -13.75
CA MET A 164 0.69 9.13 -12.94
C MET A 164 2.09 8.63 -12.57
N ASP A 165 3.14 9.27 -13.09
CA ASP A 165 4.52 8.91 -12.75
C ASP A 165 4.87 9.18 -11.27
N ASN A 166 4.18 10.12 -10.62
CA ASN A 166 4.41 10.52 -9.22
C ASN A 166 3.62 9.72 -8.18
N ILE A 167 2.78 8.77 -8.60
CA ILE A 167 2.01 7.88 -7.73
C ILE A 167 2.44 6.45 -8.06
N HIS A 168 3.15 5.80 -7.15
CA HIS A 168 3.87 4.55 -7.40
C HIS A 168 3.06 3.29 -7.05
N PHE A 169 2.07 3.40 -6.16
CA PHE A 169 1.13 2.33 -5.83
C PHE A 169 -0.30 2.85 -5.69
N PHE A 170 -1.28 1.95 -5.86
CA PHE A 170 -2.71 2.26 -5.71
C PHE A 170 -3.26 1.60 -4.45
N GLN A 171 -3.29 2.36 -3.36
CA GLN A 171 -4.08 1.99 -2.19
C GLN A 171 -5.52 2.42 -2.43
N ARG A 172 -6.48 1.50 -2.33
CA ARG A 172 -7.91 1.79 -2.54
C ARG A 172 -8.33 3.02 -1.70
N PRO A 173 -8.74 4.14 -2.32
CA PRO A 173 -9.01 5.38 -1.58
C PRO A 173 -10.48 5.57 -1.19
N MET A 174 -11.39 4.71 -1.69
CA MET A 174 -12.84 4.83 -1.53
C MET A 174 -13.47 3.49 -1.13
N VAL A 175 -14.69 3.54 -0.61
CA VAL A 175 -15.56 2.37 -0.40
C VAL A 175 -16.73 2.50 -1.37
N ALA A 176 -16.99 1.46 -2.17
CA ALA A 176 -18.14 1.45 -3.07
C ALA A 176 -19.44 1.39 -2.25
N ARG A 177 -20.41 2.22 -2.62
CA ARG A 177 -21.71 2.35 -1.95
C ARG A 177 -22.87 1.79 -2.79
N ASP A 178 -22.59 1.41 -4.03
CA ASP A 178 -23.51 0.79 -4.98
C ASP A 178 -23.47 -0.76 -4.96
N VAL A 179 -22.77 -1.35 -3.99
CA VAL A 179 -22.70 -2.80 -3.76
C VAL A 179 -23.03 -3.07 -2.29
N GLU A 180 -24.14 -3.78 -2.04
CA GLU A 180 -24.68 -3.99 -0.69
C GLU A 180 -24.12 -5.24 -0.01
N ASP A 181 -23.97 -6.34 -0.74
CA ASP A 181 -23.44 -7.58 -0.20
C ASP A 181 -21.93 -7.45 0.11
N PRO A 182 -21.48 -7.75 1.34
CA PRO A 182 -20.08 -7.56 1.73
C PRO A 182 -19.07 -8.40 0.94
N LEU A 183 -19.43 -9.63 0.54
CA LEU A 183 -18.56 -10.48 -0.27
C LEU A 183 -18.45 -9.88 -1.69
N ASP A 184 -19.58 -9.54 -2.30
CA ASP A 184 -19.59 -8.87 -3.60
C ASP A 184 -18.80 -7.56 -3.56
N LEU A 185 -18.93 -6.78 -2.49
CA LEU A 185 -18.20 -5.52 -2.30
C LEU A 185 -16.68 -5.76 -2.35
N ASP A 186 -16.17 -6.70 -1.57
CA ASP A 186 -14.74 -7.01 -1.49
C ASP A 186 -14.20 -7.52 -2.83
N ILE A 187 -14.88 -8.49 -3.44
CA ILE A 187 -14.46 -9.15 -4.68
C ILE A 187 -14.50 -8.16 -5.85
N ASN A 188 -15.58 -7.40 -6.00
CA ASN A 188 -15.69 -6.42 -7.07
C ASN A 188 -14.73 -5.25 -6.86
N THR A 189 -14.53 -4.80 -5.61
CA THR A 189 -13.54 -3.76 -5.29
C THR A 189 -12.14 -4.21 -5.66
N LEU A 190 -11.74 -5.42 -5.27
CA LEU A 190 -10.45 -6.00 -5.63
C LEU A 190 -10.29 -6.02 -7.15
N TYR A 191 -11.28 -6.55 -7.85
CA TYR A 191 -11.27 -6.61 -9.31
C TYR A 191 -11.14 -5.23 -9.95
N ALA A 192 -11.92 -4.24 -9.50
CA ALA A 192 -11.86 -2.87 -10.00
C ALA A 192 -10.46 -2.25 -9.83
N CYS A 193 -9.80 -2.50 -8.70
CA CYS A 193 -8.42 -2.04 -8.47
C CYS A 193 -7.43 -2.70 -9.45
N VAL A 194 -7.38 -4.04 -9.49
CA VAL A 194 -6.39 -4.78 -10.29
C VAL A 194 -6.66 -4.72 -11.81
N ALA A 195 -7.90 -4.47 -12.22
CA ALA A 195 -8.24 -4.21 -13.61
C ALA A 195 -7.89 -2.77 -14.05
N GLY A 196 -7.83 -1.83 -13.09
CA GLY A 196 -7.59 -0.42 -13.37
C GLY A 196 -6.12 -0.01 -13.43
N THR A 197 -5.23 -0.74 -12.74
CA THR A 197 -3.78 -0.46 -12.74
C THR A 197 -2.94 -1.73 -12.67
N ARG A 198 -1.74 -1.64 -13.25
CA ARG A 198 -0.69 -2.68 -13.19
C ARG A 198 0.29 -2.46 -12.04
N LYS A 199 0.18 -1.33 -11.32
CA LYS A 199 0.99 -1.01 -10.13
C LYS A 199 0.62 -1.91 -8.95
N HIS A 200 1.42 -1.88 -7.89
CA HIS A 200 1.05 -2.55 -6.64
C HIS A 200 -0.28 -2.00 -6.12
N VAL A 201 -1.18 -2.89 -5.73
CA VAL A 201 -2.51 -2.53 -5.21
C VAL A 201 -2.56 -2.82 -3.71
N GLY A 202 -3.19 -1.94 -2.94
CA GLY A 202 -3.61 -2.25 -1.58
C GLY A 202 -5.13 -2.18 -1.44
N VAL A 203 -5.71 -3.18 -0.78
CA VAL A 203 -7.15 -3.30 -0.49
C VAL A 203 -7.35 -3.78 0.94
N SER A 204 -8.58 -3.77 1.45
CA SER A 204 -8.95 -4.41 2.71
C SER A 204 -10.10 -5.39 2.45
N PHE A 205 -10.21 -6.42 3.27
CA PHE A 205 -11.34 -7.35 3.27
C PHE A 205 -12.19 -7.15 4.52
N THR A 206 -13.48 -7.44 4.39
CA THR A 206 -14.48 -7.32 5.44
C THR A 206 -14.42 -8.53 6.37
N GLU A 207 -14.38 -9.75 5.82
CA GLU A 207 -14.36 -10.99 6.59
C GLU A 207 -13.28 -11.96 6.11
N GLY A 208 -12.74 -12.76 7.04
CA GLY A 208 -11.71 -13.76 6.71
C GLY A 208 -12.19 -14.81 5.72
N GLU A 209 -13.47 -15.16 5.76
CA GLU A 209 -14.10 -16.15 4.86
C GLU A 209 -14.12 -15.71 3.39
N PHE A 210 -13.96 -14.40 3.10
CA PHE A 210 -13.96 -13.87 1.75
C PHE A 210 -12.57 -13.92 1.10
N VAL A 211 -11.51 -14.02 1.92
CA VAL A 211 -10.12 -14.02 1.48
C VAL A 211 -9.79 -15.17 0.52
N PRO A 212 -10.24 -16.43 0.74
CA PRO A 212 -9.97 -17.52 -0.19
C PRO A 212 -10.47 -17.25 -1.62
N GLU A 213 -11.64 -16.62 -1.78
CA GLU A 213 -12.19 -16.27 -3.10
C GLU A 213 -11.37 -15.15 -3.76
N ALA A 214 -11.00 -14.12 -2.99
CA ALA A 214 -10.12 -13.06 -3.44
C ALA A 214 -8.75 -13.60 -3.90
N LEU A 215 -8.13 -14.50 -3.13
CA LEU A 215 -6.87 -15.16 -3.51
C LEU A 215 -7.03 -16.00 -4.76
N SER A 216 -8.14 -16.74 -4.92
CA SER A 216 -8.44 -17.49 -6.14
C SER A 216 -8.46 -16.60 -7.38
N MET A 217 -9.05 -15.41 -7.30
CA MET A 217 -8.99 -14.41 -8.38
C MET A 217 -7.56 -13.97 -8.67
N LEU A 218 -6.77 -13.66 -7.64
CA LEU A 218 -5.39 -13.20 -7.80
C LEU A 218 -4.47 -14.29 -8.37
N HIS A 219 -4.66 -15.54 -8.00
CA HIS A 219 -3.93 -16.68 -8.57
C HIS A 219 -4.23 -16.83 -10.06
N LYS A 220 -5.50 -16.68 -10.48
CA LYS A 220 -5.88 -16.70 -11.90
C LYS A 220 -5.22 -15.57 -12.69
N ILE A 221 -5.16 -14.36 -12.11
CA ILE A 221 -4.49 -13.20 -12.72
C ILE A 221 -2.97 -13.42 -12.82
N ALA A 222 -2.36 -13.97 -11.76
CA ALA A 222 -0.92 -14.29 -11.73
C ALA A 222 -0.54 -15.46 -12.65
N GLY A 223 -1.51 -16.35 -12.96
CA GLY A 223 -1.33 -17.58 -13.72
C GLY A 223 -1.28 -18.85 -12.85
N SER A 224 -0.89 -18.73 -11.57
CA SER A 224 -1.00 -19.79 -10.55
C SER A 224 -0.84 -19.22 -9.13
N GLU A 225 -1.07 -20.05 -8.11
CA GLU A 225 -0.77 -19.69 -6.72
C GLU A 225 0.73 -19.47 -6.51
N GLU A 226 1.58 -20.34 -7.07
CA GLU A 226 3.04 -20.22 -6.97
C GLU A 226 3.53 -18.93 -7.61
N ALA A 227 2.96 -18.55 -8.76
CA ALA A 227 3.28 -17.30 -9.44
C ALA A 227 2.89 -16.08 -8.59
N PHE A 228 1.72 -16.11 -7.94
CA PHE A 228 1.29 -15.06 -7.02
C PHE A 228 2.19 -14.97 -5.79
N ARG A 229 2.47 -16.09 -5.11
CA ARG A 229 3.34 -16.12 -3.91
C ARG A 229 4.76 -15.66 -4.20
N ALA A 230 5.27 -15.94 -5.39
CA ALA A 230 6.59 -15.46 -5.81
C ALA A 230 6.62 -13.93 -6.02
N ARG A 231 5.50 -13.33 -6.42
CA ARG A 231 5.38 -11.90 -6.75
C ARG A 231 4.00 -11.33 -6.38
N PRO A 232 3.68 -11.21 -5.08
CA PRO A 232 2.36 -10.75 -4.68
C PRO A 232 2.19 -9.27 -5.04
N PHE A 233 1.28 -9.00 -5.97
CA PHE A 233 1.02 -7.66 -6.49
C PHE A 233 -0.14 -6.92 -5.80
N VAL A 234 -0.71 -7.55 -4.78
CA VAL A 234 -1.72 -6.97 -3.89
C VAL A 234 -1.26 -7.12 -2.45
N SER A 235 -1.52 -6.10 -1.62
CA SER A 235 -1.36 -6.16 -0.16
C SER A 235 -2.70 -5.91 0.55
N ASN A 236 -2.85 -6.50 1.72
CA ASN A 236 -3.96 -6.25 2.61
C ASN A 236 -3.65 -5.06 3.54
N SER A 237 -4.54 -4.08 3.59
CA SER A 237 -4.50 -2.95 4.53
C SER A 237 -5.34 -3.28 5.74
N ASN A 238 -4.67 -3.54 6.86
CA ASN A 238 -5.28 -4.20 7.99
C ASN A 238 -5.22 -3.32 9.25
N CYS A 239 -6.37 -2.76 9.63
CA CYS A 239 -6.56 -2.08 10.90
C CYS A 239 -6.80 -3.12 12.00
N PHE A 240 -5.75 -3.85 12.36
CA PHE A 240 -5.78 -4.98 13.31
C PHE A 240 -5.89 -4.56 14.77
N VAL A 241 -5.61 -3.29 15.09
CA VAL A 241 -5.71 -2.73 16.45
C VAL A 241 -6.69 -1.58 16.47
N VAL A 242 -7.59 -1.61 17.45
CA VAL A 242 -8.51 -0.53 17.79
C VAL A 242 -8.01 0.14 19.07
N PRO A 243 -7.64 1.43 19.00
CA PRO A 243 -7.29 2.18 20.20
C PRO A 243 -8.47 2.32 21.18
N PRO A 244 -8.24 2.24 22.50
CA PRO A 244 -6.95 1.94 23.14
C PRO A 244 -6.75 0.41 23.35
N LEU A 245 -5.63 -0.12 22.82
CA LEU A 245 -5.05 -1.42 23.15
C LEU A 245 -5.99 -2.64 23.04
N ARG A 246 -6.77 -2.71 21.96
CA ARG A 246 -7.59 -3.89 21.63
C ARG A 246 -7.27 -4.36 20.23
N PHE A 247 -7.31 -5.67 19.99
CA PHE A 247 -7.34 -6.19 18.64
C PHE A 247 -8.76 -6.03 18.06
N ALA A 248 -8.85 -5.72 16.77
CA ALA A 248 -10.08 -5.92 16.00
C ALA A 248 -10.12 -7.40 15.60
N THR A 249 -10.98 -8.18 16.26
CA THR A 249 -11.01 -9.65 16.11
C THR A 249 -11.21 -10.06 14.66
N GLU A 250 -12.16 -9.45 13.97
CA GLU A 250 -12.52 -9.69 12.57
C GLU A 250 -11.34 -9.36 11.64
N SER A 251 -10.72 -8.18 11.81
CA SER A 251 -9.51 -7.79 11.09
C SER A 251 -8.33 -8.74 11.33
N CYS A 252 -8.21 -9.31 12.54
CA CYS A 252 -7.17 -10.29 12.84
C CYS A 252 -7.44 -11.62 12.13
N LEU A 253 -8.70 -12.06 12.03
CA LEU A 253 -9.06 -13.25 11.26
C LEU A 253 -8.79 -13.07 9.77
N VAL A 254 -9.12 -11.90 9.20
CA VAL A 254 -8.70 -11.51 7.83
C VAL A 254 -7.18 -11.58 7.69
N MET A 255 -6.45 -11.01 8.64
CA MET A 255 -4.98 -10.99 8.65
C MET A 255 -4.38 -12.40 8.60
N GLU A 256 -4.94 -13.35 9.35
CA GLU A 256 -4.48 -14.73 9.34
C GLU A 256 -4.63 -15.37 7.94
N GLU A 257 -5.79 -15.19 7.30
CA GLU A 257 -6.05 -15.78 5.99
C GLU A 257 -5.16 -15.17 4.89
N VAL A 258 -4.94 -13.86 4.90
CA VAL A 258 -4.05 -13.23 3.91
C VAL A 258 -2.58 -13.62 4.13
N VAL A 259 -2.14 -13.78 5.39
CA VAL A 259 -0.79 -14.28 5.71
C VAL A 259 -0.61 -15.71 5.22
N LYS A 260 -1.58 -16.60 5.48
CA LYS A 260 -1.59 -17.97 4.94
C LYS A 260 -1.53 -17.96 3.41
N GLY A 261 -2.25 -17.03 2.78
CA GLY A 261 -2.25 -16.80 1.33
C GLY A 261 -0.96 -16.22 0.73
N GLY A 262 0.01 -15.82 1.55
CA GLY A 262 1.26 -15.20 1.07
C GLY A 262 1.08 -13.77 0.57
N MET A 263 0.00 -13.09 0.98
CA MET A 263 -0.25 -11.69 0.66
C MET A 263 0.44 -10.78 1.72
N PRO A 264 1.24 -9.77 1.30
CA PRO A 264 1.80 -8.79 2.22
C PRO A 264 0.72 -8.02 2.98
N VAL A 265 1.01 -7.62 4.21
CA VAL A 265 0.07 -6.89 5.06
C VAL A 265 0.65 -5.53 5.46
N LEU A 266 -0.09 -4.47 5.18
CA LEU A 266 0.13 -3.14 5.75
C LEU A 266 -0.62 -3.06 7.08
N LEU A 267 0.12 -3.14 8.18
CA LEU A 267 -0.42 -3.04 9.54
C LEU A 267 -0.69 -1.58 9.90
N LEU A 268 -1.93 -1.29 10.31
CA LEU A 268 -2.41 0.06 10.61
C LEU A 268 -3.01 0.14 12.01
N SER A 269 -2.77 1.27 12.68
CA SER A 269 -3.45 1.67 13.91
C SER A 269 -3.75 3.17 13.83
N ALA A 270 -4.97 3.57 14.19
CA ALA A 270 -5.46 4.94 14.04
C ALA A 270 -5.77 5.55 15.40
N GLY A 271 -4.73 5.91 16.16
CA GLY A 271 -4.88 6.63 17.43
C GLY A 271 -5.39 8.06 17.24
N GLN A 272 -6.40 8.45 18.00
CA GLN A 272 -6.89 9.83 18.04
C GLN A 272 -6.49 10.47 19.37
N ALA A 273 -5.68 11.52 19.32
CA ALA A 273 -5.27 12.23 20.53
C ALA A 273 -6.48 12.94 21.17
N GLY A 274 -6.85 12.53 22.39
CA GLY A 274 -7.93 13.14 23.15
C GLY A 274 -9.33 12.53 22.96
N ALA A 275 -9.45 11.36 22.33
CA ALA A 275 -10.69 10.61 22.17
C ALA A 275 -10.59 9.19 22.75
#